data_AF-A0A084TIJ1-F1
#
_entry.id   AF-A0A084TIJ1-F1
#
_cell.length_a   1.000
_cell.length_b   1.000
_cell.length_c   1.000
_cell.angle_alpha   90.00
_cell.angle_beta   90.00
_cell.angle_gamma   90.00
#
_symmetry.space_group_name_H-M   'P 1'
#
loop_
_entity.id
_entity.type
_entity.pdbx_description
1 polymer ?
#
loop_
_entity_poly.entity_id
_entity_poly.type
_entity_poly.pdbx_seq_one_letter_code
_entity_poly.pdbx_strand_id
1 'polypeptide(L)'
;MRYFLAIITMGFFFGCQEQPKQSVVPAAKAEVVYDMYDPSEMAQLMNKMYAHNQTLKQDILAGNIPVEFPMDFMEIHSAALTKANMRNETFEHFSRIFIEAEKAIYDPNASEPIEARFNTAINVCISCHQTSCTGPIPRIKKLLIK
;
A
#
# COMPACT_ATOMS: atom_id res chain seq x y z
N MET A 1 38.03 49.18 -24.97
CA MET A 1 37.78 50.31 -25.91
C MET A 1 37.80 49.69 -27.31
N ARG A 2 36.75 49.57 -28.10
CA ARG A 2 35.51 50.34 -28.28
C ARG A 2 34.36 49.39 -28.63
N TYR A 3 33.20 49.61 -28.03
CA TYR A 3 31.90 49.17 -28.53
C TYR A 3 31.55 49.95 -29.80
N PHE A 4 30.97 49.32 -30.83
CA PHE A 4 30.14 49.86 -31.93
C PHE A 4 29.82 48.62 -32.81
N LEU A 5 28.62 48.30 -33.29
CA LEU A 5 27.28 48.88 -33.29
C LEU A 5 26.33 47.77 -33.80
N ALA A 6 25.05 47.83 -33.43
CA ALA A 6 23.97 46.91 -33.77
C ALA A 6 23.45 46.99 -35.22
N ILE A 7 22.93 45.87 -35.77
CA ILE A 7 21.88 45.75 -36.84
C ILE A 7 21.28 44.32 -36.70
N ILE A 8 20.09 44.08 -36.10
CA ILE A 8 18.70 44.06 -36.65
C ILE A 8 18.49 43.13 -37.88
N THR A 9 17.34 42.45 -37.91
CA THR A 9 16.71 41.65 -39.01
C THR A 9 17.11 40.17 -39.06
N MET A 10 16.24 39.19 -39.29
CA MET A 10 14.79 39.06 -39.48
C MET A 10 14.50 37.54 -39.48
N GLY A 11 13.30 37.15 -39.06
CA GLY A 11 12.95 35.76 -38.80
C GLY A 11 13.02 34.81 -40.01
N PHE A 12 13.25 33.54 -39.71
CA PHE A 12 12.87 32.42 -40.55
C PHE A 12 12.04 31.44 -39.71
N PHE A 13 10.72 31.61 -39.80
CA PHE A 13 9.77 30.57 -39.46
C PHE A 13 9.96 29.43 -40.46
N PHE A 14 10.60 28.34 -40.05
CA PHE A 14 10.58 27.10 -40.81
C PHE A 14 9.17 26.51 -40.72
N GLY A 15 8.39 26.73 -41.79
CA GLY A 15 7.10 26.09 -42.01
C GLY A 15 7.25 24.58 -42.14
N CYS A 16 6.41 23.84 -41.41
CA CYS A 16 6.24 22.41 -41.60
C CYS A 16 5.42 22.17 -42.87
N GLN A 17 5.95 21.33 -43.76
CA GLN A 17 5.31 20.90 -44.99
C GLN A 17 4.25 19.84 -44.66
N GLU A 18 2.96 20.15 -44.82
CA GLU A 18 1.89 19.16 -44.66
C GLU A 18 1.87 18.21 -45.87
N GLN A 19 1.99 16.91 -45.61
CA GLN A 19 1.71 15.84 -46.57
C GLN A 19 0.24 15.41 -46.43
N PRO A 20 -0.49 15.18 -47.54
CA PRO A 20 -1.90 14.85 -47.48
C PRO A 20 -2.09 13.41 -46.99
N LYS A 21 -2.65 13.25 -45.79
CA LYS A 21 -3.08 11.95 -45.27
C LYS A 21 -4.31 11.47 -46.04
N GLN A 22 -4.14 10.36 -46.75
CA GLN A 22 -5.24 9.55 -47.29
C GLN A 22 -6.25 9.26 -46.18
N SER A 23 -7.52 9.56 -46.47
CA SER A 23 -8.67 9.29 -45.62
C SER A 23 -8.89 7.79 -45.50
N VAL A 24 -8.36 7.19 -44.43
CA VAL A 24 -8.83 5.89 -43.95
C VAL A 24 -10.11 6.16 -43.17
N VAL A 25 -11.21 5.59 -43.65
CA VAL A 25 -12.51 5.60 -42.98
C VAL A 25 -12.31 5.20 -41.51
N PRO A 26 -12.75 5.99 -40.51
CA PRO A 26 -12.52 5.63 -39.12
C PRO A 26 -13.40 4.42 -38.79
N ALA A 27 -12.77 3.25 -38.68
CA ALA A 27 -13.34 2.16 -37.91
C ALA A 27 -13.65 2.72 -36.52
N ALA A 28 -14.91 2.58 -36.09
CA ALA A 28 -15.36 3.02 -34.78
C ALA A 28 -14.34 2.58 -33.72
N LYS A 29 -13.70 3.54 -33.06
CA LYS A 29 -12.78 3.27 -31.96
C LYS A 29 -13.63 2.56 -30.90
N ALA A 30 -13.43 1.25 -30.75
CA ALA A 30 -13.87 0.55 -29.56
C ALA A 30 -13.29 1.32 -28.38
N GLU A 31 -14.16 1.83 -27.53
CA GLU A 31 -13.78 2.52 -26.30
C GLU A 31 -12.95 1.53 -25.47
N VAL A 32 -11.66 1.81 -25.31
CA VAL A 32 -10.82 1.04 -24.41
C VAL A 32 -11.28 1.40 -23.01
N VAL A 33 -12.16 0.58 -22.44
CA VAL A 33 -12.50 0.69 -21.02
C VAL A 33 -11.26 0.28 -20.24
N TYR A 34 -10.55 1.28 -19.72
CA TYR A 34 -9.47 1.05 -18.78
C TYR A 34 -10.10 0.56 -17.48
N ASP A 35 -9.89 -0.72 -17.17
CA ASP A 35 -10.23 -1.29 -15.86
C ASP A 35 -9.35 -0.61 -14.79
N MET A 36 -9.89 0.44 -14.16
CA MET A 36 -9.23 1.09 -13.04
C MET A 36 -9.29 0.14 -11.85
N TYR A 37 -8.12 -0.32 -11.40
CA TYR A 37 -8.01 -1.20 -10.24
C TYR A 37 -8.55 -0.52 -8.98
N ASP A 38 -9.70 -0.99 -8.49
CA ASP A 38 -10.25 -0.61 -7.18
C ASP A 38 -9.74 -1.59 -6.11
N PRO A 39 -9.06 -1.12 -5.04
CA PRO A 39 -8.63 -1.98 -3.96
C PRO A 39 -9.84 -2.59 -3.24
N SER A 40 -9.84 -3.92 -3.10
CA SER A 40 -10.82 -4.63 -2.28
C SER A 40 -10.85 -4.12 -0.84
N GLU A 41 -11.97 -4.33 -0.15
CA GLU A 41 -12.11 -3.97 1.27
C GLU A 41 -10.95 -4.53 2.11
N MET A 42 -10.53 -5.77 1.85
CA MET A 42 -9.37 -6.38 2.49
C MET A 42 -8.08 -5.64 2.19
N ALA A 43 -7.85 -5.22 0.94
CA ALA A 43 -6.65 -4.47 0.57
C ALA A 43 -6.63 -3.09 1.26
N GLN A 44 -7.78 -2.43 1.41
CA GLN A 44 -7.91 -1.19 2.16
C GLN A 44 -7.62 -1.41 3.65
N LEU A 45 -8.17 -2.48 4.23
CA LEU A 45 -7.93 -2.86 5.63
C LEU A 45 -6.45 -3.16 5.89
N MET A 46 -5.77 -3.92 5.02
CA MET A 46 -4.33 -4.19 5.16
C MET A 46 -3.49 -2.91 5.12
N ASN A 47 -3.88 -1.92 4.32
CA ASN A 47 -3.21 -0.62 4.30
C ASN A 47 -3.44 0.18 5.59
N LYS A 48 -4.66 0.16 6.15
CA LYS A 48 -4.96 0.75 7.47
C LYS A 48 -4.14 0.09 8.57
N MET A 49 -4.14 -1.24 8.63
CA MET A 49 -3.36 -2.01 9.61
C MET A 49 -1.86 -1.71 9.52
N TYR A 50 -1.32 -1.58 8.31
CA TYR A 50 0.07 -1.20 8.12
C TYR A 50 0.36 0.21 8.65
N ALA A 51 -0.49 1.19 8.31
CA ALA A 51 -0.32 2.58 8.74
C ALA A 51 -0.39 2.70 10.27
N HIS A 52 -1.37 2.03 10.88
CA HIS A 52 -1.50 1.95 12.34
C HIS A 52 -0.24 1.36 12.98
N ASN A 53 0.21 0.20 12.50
CA ASN A 53 1.41 -0.46 13.03
C ASN A 53 2.69 0.34 12.79
N GLN A 54 2.74 1.18 11.76
CA GLN A 54 3.85 2.10 11.55
C GLN A 54 3.90 3.19 12.62
N THR A 55 2.76 3.78 12.97
CA THR A 55 2.63 4.76 14.07
C THR A 55 2.93 4.10 15.41
N LEU A 56 2.30 2.95 15.68
CA LEU A 56 2.49 2.18 16.90
C LEU A 56 3.96 1.81 17.13
N LYS A 57 4.70 1.44 16.07
CA LYS A 57 6.15 1.23 16.16
C LYS A 57 6.87 2.46 16.68
N GLN A 58 6.55 3.65 16.17
CA GLN A 58 7.20 4.89 16.60
C GLN A 58 6.87 5.19 18.06
N ASP A 59 5.62 4.97 18.47
CA ASP A 59 5.19 5.17 19.84
C ASP A 59 5.93 4.24 20.82
N ILE A 60 6.03 2.95 20.50
CA ILE A 60 6.80 1.99 21.30
C ILE A 60 8.26 2.42 21.42
N LEU A 61 8.90 2.83 20.31
CA LEU A 61 10.29 3.29 20.31
C LEU A 61 10.49 4.60 21.10
N ALA A 62 9.45 5.42 21.23
CA ALA A 62 9.44 6.61 22.05
C ALA A 62 9.14 6.34 23.55
N GLY A 63 8.84 5.08 23.91
CA GLY A 63 8.45 4.69 25.27
C GLY A 63 6.98 4.93 25.61
N ASN A 64 6.15 5.25 24.61
CA ASN A 64 4.71 5.39 24.80
C ASN A 64 4.06 4.00 24.85
N ILE A 65 3.19 3.78 25.84
CA ILE A 65 2.46 2.52 26.01
C ILE A 65 1.06 2.69 25.41
N PRO A 66 0.70 1.92 24.37
CA PRO A 66 -0.65 1.94 23.81
C PRO A 66 -1.64 1.30 24.78
N VAL A 67 -2.86 1.83 24.82
CA VAL A 67 -3.90 1.38 25.76
C VAL A 67 -5.18 0.90 25.07
N GLU A 68 -5.38 1.25 23.80
CA GLU A 68 -6.60 0.94 23.07
C GLU A 68 -6.31 0.13 21.81
N PHE A 69 -6.88 -1.07 21.75
CA PHE A 69 -6.82 -1.93 20.56
C PHE A 69 -7.69 -1.35 19.43
N PRO A 70 -7.17 -1.26 18.18
CA PRO A 70 -7.91 -0.76 17.03
C PRO A 70 -9.03 -1.75 16.63
N MET A 71 -10.26 -1.46 17.04
CA MET A 71 -11.40 -2.37 16.82
C MET A 71 -11.73 -2.64 15.36
N ASP A 72 -11.36 -1.74 14.44
CA ASP A 72 -11.50 -1.93 13.00
C ASP A 72 -10.66 -3.11 12.47
N PHE A 73 -9.63 -3.56 13.19
CA PHE A 73 -8.86 -4.74 12.78
C PHE A 73 -9.71 -6.01 12.76
N MET A 74 -10.79 -6.06 13.55
CA MET A 74 -11.74 -7.17 13.56
C MET A 74 -12.43 -7.39 12.19
N GLU A 75 -12.44 -6.37 11.32
CA GLU A 75 -12.97 -6.47 9.96
C GLU A 75 -12.20 -7.50 9.10
N ILE A 76 -11.03 -7.99 9.54
CA ILE A 76 -10.27 -9.02 8.82
C ILE A 76 -11.09 -10.31 8.59
N HIS A 77 -12.04 -10.58 9.49
CA HIS A 77 -12.90 -11.76 9.40
C HIS A 77 -14.04 -11.61 8.39
N SER A 78 -14.39 -10.39 7.98
CA SER A 78 -15.57 -10.13 7.13
C SER A 78 -15.25 -9.40 5.83
N ALA A 79 -14.20 -8.58 5.79
CA ALA A 79 -13.88 -7.74 4.64
C ALA A 79 -13.74 -8.55 3.35
N ALA A 80 -14.31 -8.04 2.26
CA ALA A 80 -14.27 -8.66 0.95
C ALA A 80 -12.82 -8.75 0.44
N LEU A 81 -12.39 -9.96 0.09
CA LEU A 81 -11.11 -10.22 -0.58
C LEU A 81 -11.23 -9.94 -2.08
N THR A 82 -10.12 -9.57 -2.73
CA THR A 82 -10.07 -9.39 -4.19
C THR A 82 -10.55 -10.62 -4.96
N LYS A 83 -10.33 -11.82 -4.41
CA LYS A 83 -10.94 -13.07 -4.90
C LYS A 83 -11.48 -13.84 -3.70
N ALA A 84 -12.76 -14.19 -3.75
CA ALA A 84 -13.43 -14.86 -2.65
C ALA A 84 -12.78 -16.21 -2.26
N ASN A 85 -12.23 -16.94 -3.23
CA ASN A 85 -11.55 -18.22 -2.99
C ASN A 85 -10.23 -18.12 -2.20
N MET A 86 -9.73 -16.89 -1.95
CA MET A 86 -8.60 -16.68 -1.05
C MET A 86 -9.01 -16.78 0.42
N ARG A 87 -10.30 -16.72 0.74
CA ARG A 87 -10.83 -17.00 2.08
C ARG A 87 -10.88 -18.51 2.29
N ASN A 88 -9.84 -19.05 2.90
CA ASN A 88 -9.71 -20.48 3.20
C ASN A 88 -9.29 -20.68 4.66
N GLU A 89 -9.19 -21.94 5.10
CA GLU A 89 -8.83 -22.28 6.48
C GLU A 89 -7.48 -21.68 6.92
N THR A 90 -6.51 -21.60 6.01
CA THR A 90 -5.22 -20.97 6.28
C THR A 90 -5.37 -19.48 6.54
N PHE A 91 -6.14 -18.76 5.71
CA PHE A 91 -6.44 -17.34 5.92
C PHE A 91 -7.15 -17.13 7.26
N GLU A 92 -8.19 -17.91 7.56
CA GLU A 92 -8.96 -17.79 8.80
C GLU A 92 -8.08 -18.05 10.03
N HIS A 93 -7.23 -19.08 9.98
CA HIS A 93 -6.26 -19.37 11.03
C HIS A 93 -5.32 -18.18 11.28
N PHE A 94 -4.68 -17.67 10.22
CA PHE A 94 -3.76 -16.53 10.35
C PHE A 94 -4.46 -15.25 10.81
N SER A 95 -5.70 -15.01 10.37
CA SER A 95 -6.47 -13.84 10.80
C SER A 95 -6.76 -13.87 12.30
N ARG A 96 -7.11 -15.05 12.85
CA ARG A 96 -7.37 -15.20 14.28
C ARG A 96 -6.10 -15.01 15.11
N ILE A 97 -5.02 -15.69 14.76
CA ILE A 97 -3.76 -15.56 15.53
C ILE A 97 -3.17 -14.15 15.40
N PHE A 98 -3.43 -13.44 14.31
CA PHE A 98 -3.05 -12.03 14.17
C PHE A 98 -3.79 -11.16 15.18
N ILE A 99 -5.11 -11.29 15.29
CA ILE A 99 -5.91 -10.55 16.26
C ILE A 99 -5.49 -10.88 17.70
N GLU A 100 -5.21 -12.15 18.00
CA GLU A 100 -4.70 -12.57 19.31
C GLU A 100 -3.34 -11.91 19.61
N ALA A 101 -2.40 -11.94 18.66
CA ALA A 101 -1.08 -11.33 18.82
C ALA A 101 -1.12 -9.80 18.91
N GLU A 102 -1.97 -9.15 18.12
CA GLU A 102 -2.16 -7.70 18.14
C GLU A 102 -2.76 -7.26 19.48
N LYS A 103 -3.80 -7.94 19.99
CA LYS A 103 -4.38 -7.67 21.31
C LYS A 103 -3.35 -7.79 22.43
N ALA A 104 -2.43 -8.74 22.34
CA ALA A 104 -1.39 -8.92 23.34
C ALA A 104 -0.53 -7.65 23.52
N ILE A 105 -0.35 -6.82 22.48
CA ILE A 105 0.41 -5.56 22.55
C ILE A 105 -0.22 -4.58 23.57
N TYR A 106 -1.55 -4.60 23.68
CA TYR A 106 -2.33 -3.68 24.52
C TYR A 106 -2.65 -4.25 25.90
N ASP A 107 -2.20 -5.47 26.23
CA ASP A 107 -2.40 -6.05 27.56
C ASP A 107 -1.41 -5.43 28.57
N PRO A 108 -1.88 -4.70 29.60
CA PRO A 108 -1.00 -4.12 30.61
C PRO A 108 -0.42 -5.17 31.57
N ASN A 109 -0.96 -6.39 31.59
CA ASN A 109 -0.53 -7.47 32.48
C ASN A 109 0.40 -8.48 31.80
N ALA A 110 0.71 -8.29 30.51
CA ALA A 110 1.58 -9.21 29.80
C ALA A 110 3.00 -9.22 30.40
N SER A 111 3.59 -10.41 30.46
CA SER A 111 4.92 -10.60 31.03
C SER A 111 6.06 -10.26 30.06
N GLU A 112 5.77 -10.31 28.77
CA GLU A 112 6.69 -10.08 27.68
C GLU A 112 6.86 -8.58 27.38
N PRO A 113 8.07 -8.13 27.04
CA PRO A 113 8.30 -6.76 26.56
C PRO A 113 7.38 -6.40 25.39
N ILE A 114 6.94 -5.14 25.32
CA ILE A 114 6.01 -4.68 24.29
C ILE A 114 6.59 -4.83 22.88
N GLU A 115 7.90 -4.68 22.71
CA GLU A 115 8.61 -4.87 21.45
C GLU A 115 8.54 -6.33 20.98
N ALA A 116 8.61 -7.28 21.91
CA ALA A 116 8.50 -8.70 21.60
C ALA A 116 7.07 -9.07 21.18
N ARG A 117 6.07 -8.52 21.87
CA ARG A 117 4.64 -8.68 21.51
C ARG A 117 4.33 -8.07 20.15
N PHE A 118 4.81 -6.85 19.91
CA PHE A 118 4.69 -6.17 18.61
C PHE A 118 5.35 -6.98 17.49
N ASN A 119 6.60 -7.42 17.68
CA ASN A 119 7.29 -8.25 16.70
C ASN A 119 6.57 -9.59 16.45
N THR A 120 5.91 -10.15 17.46
CA THR A 120 5.07 -11.35 17.31
C THR A 120 3.90 -11.08 16.35
N ALA A 121 3.16 -9.98 16.54
CA ALA A 121 2.08 -9.59 15.63
C ALA A 121 2.58 -9.36 14.19
N ILE A 122 3.69 -8.64 14.00
CA ILE A 122 4.29 -8.40 12.68
C ILE A 122 4.74 -9.71 12.01
N ASN A 123 5.28 -10.66 12.77
CA ASN A 123 5.66 -11.97 12.24
C ASN A 123 4.45 -12.79 11.81
N VAL A 124 3.28 -12.62 12.44
CA VAL A 124 2.03 -13.20 11.94
C VAL A 124 1.65 -12.58 10.60
N CYS A 125 1.75 -11.24 10.44
CA CYS A 125 1.51 -10.60 9.14
C CYS A 125 2.40 -11.20 8.05
N ILE A 126 3.69 -11.39 8.34
CA ILE A 126 4.65 -11.99 7.41
C ILE A 126 4.25 -13.43 7.07
N SER A 127 3.89 -14.23 8.07
CA SER A 127 3.51 -15.64 7.89
C SER A 127 2.24 -15.78 7.06
N CYS A 128 1.23 -14.95 7.31
CA CYS A 128 0.02 -14.88 6.48
C CYS A 128 0.38 -14.54 5.03
N HIS A 129 1.23 -13.54 4.80
CA HIS A 129 1.64 -13.13 3.47
C HIS A 129 2.63 -14.06 2.77
N GLN A 130 3.20 -15.05 3.45
CA GLN A 130 3.96 -16.13 2.83
C GLN A 130 3.06 -17.21 2.20
N THR A 131 1.74 -17.13 2.43
CA THR A 131 0.77 -18.09 1.91
C THR A 131 0.22 -17.64 0.55
N SER A 132 -1.08 -17.83 0.29
CA SER A 132 -1.73 -17.58 -1.00
C SER A 132 -1.86 -16.09 -1.37
N CYS A 133 -1.73 -15.17 -0.43
CA CYS A 133 -1.75 -13.72 -0.68
C CYS A 133 -0.37 -13.10 -0.42
N THR A 134 0.50 -13.13 -1.44
CA THR A 134 1.86 -12.58 -1.38
C THR A 134 1.85 -11.06 -1.44
N GLY A 135 1.41 -10.44 -0.35
CA GLY A 135 1.55 -9.00 -0.12
C GLY A 135 3.04 -8.59 -0.09
N PRO A 136 3.34 -7.29 0.09
CA PRO A 136 4.70 -6.78 0.04
C PRO A 136 5.49 -7.13 1.32
N ILE A 137 5.90 -8.40 1.48
CA ILE A 137 6.68 -8.90 2.64
C ILE A 137 7.88 -8.00 2.97
N PRO A 138 8.70 -7.53 1.99
CA PRO A 138 9.81 -6.62 2.30
C PRO A 138 9.38 -5.31 2.97
N ARG A 139 8.17 -4.81 2.68
CA ARG A 139 7.60 -3.62 3.32
C ARG A 139 7.17 -3.93 4.75
N ILE A 140 6.56 -5.09 5.00
CA ILE A 140 6.09 -5.53 6.33
C ILE A 140 7.28 -5.75 7.27
N LYS A 141 8.36 -6.38 6.79
CA LYS A 141 9.59 -6.60 7.57
C LYS A 141 10.21 -5.31 8.12
N LYS A 142 9.97 -4.16 7.50
CA LYS A 142 10.45 -2.86 8.01
C LYS A 142 9.74 -2.42 9.29
N LEU A 143 8.58 -3.00 9.61
CA LEU A 143 7.86 -2.72 10.86
C LEU A 143 8.59 -3.31 12.06
N LEU A 144 9.27 -4.46 11.95
CA LEU A 144 9.99 -5.09 13.05
C LEU A 144 10.91 -4.12 13.82
N ILE A 145 10.86 -4.19 15.14
CA ILE A 145 11.73 -3.48 16.09
C ILE A 145 12.97 -4.36 16.33
N LYS A 146 14.16 -3.76 16.28
CA LYS A 146 15.45 -4.44 16.44
C LYS A 146 16.04 -4.17 17.80
#